data_AF-A0AAD8WB71-F1
#
_entry.id   AF-A0AAD8WB71-F1
#
_cell.length_a   1.000
_cell.length_b   1.000
_cell.length_c   1.000
_cell.angle_alpha   90.00
_cell.angle_beta   90.00
_cell.angle_gamma   90.00
#
_symmetry.space_group_name_H-M   'P 1'
#
loop_
_entity.id
_entity.type
_entity.pdbx_description
1 polymer ?
#
loop_
_entity_poly.entity_id
_entity_poly.type
_entity_poly.pdbx_seq_one_letter_code
_entity_poly.pdbx_strand_id
1 'polypeptide(L)'
;MKEEMQARFVPAHYMTDLFNKLQKLKQGTKTVEEFYKEMELTMMRANIQESENQTIARFFNGLNYPIKRIVEFQPYSNMVELVHQASKAERQVNEDIKYSKCKSYFASKLATPAPTTSVKPSISSTPS
;
A
#
# COMPACT_ATOMS: atom_id res chain seq x y z
N MET A 1 30.96 31.47 5.25
CA MET A 1 29.58 31.97 5.44
C MET A 1 28.51 30.89 5.25
N LYS A 2 28.27 30.34 4.05
CA LYS A 2 27.16 29.38 3.82
C LYS A 2 27.39 28.00 4.49
N GLU A 3 28.61 27.48 4.44
CA GLU A 3 29.03 26.23 5.10
C GLU A 3 28.99 26.34 6.64
N GLU A 4 29.32 27.52 7.16
CA GLU A 4 29.38 27.81 8.59
C GLU A 4 27.98 27.97 9.22
N MET A 5 27.00 28.44 8.44
CA MET A 5 25.58 28.39 8.82
C MET A 5 25.03 26.97 8.76
N GLN A 6 25.39 26.17 7.74
CA GLN A 6 24.98 24.77 7.68
C GLN A 6 25.45 23.98 8.90
N ALA A 7 26.69 24.17 9.34
CA ALA A 7 27.24 23.51 10.53
C ALA A 7 26.50 23.84 11.84
N ARG A 8 25.81 24.99 11.91
CA ARG A 8 25.09 25.43 13.12
C ARG A 8 23.61 25.03 13.15
N PHE A 9 22.98 24.88 11.98
CA PHE A 9 21.53 24.68 11.87
C PHE A 9 21.12 23.32 11.30
N VAL A 10 22.05 22.57 10.71
CA VAL A 10 21.81 21.22 10.19
C VAL A 10 22.43 20.20 11.15
N PRO A 11 21.63 19.38 11.85
CA PRO A 11 22.16 18.35 12.72
C PRO A 11 23.09 17.38 11.96
N ALA A 12 24.15 16.92 12.61
CA ALA A 12 25.13 16.00 12.00
C ALA A 12 24.51 14.70 11.43
N HIS A 13 23.37 14.27 11.99
CA HIS A 13 22.63 13.08 11.55
C HIS A 13 21.60 13.34 10.44
N TYR A 14 21.39 14.60 10.02
CA TYR A 14 20.35 14.96 9.05
C TYR A 14 20.49 14.21 7.72
N MET A 15 21.72 14.06 7.22
CA MET A 15 21.98 13.30 5.99
C MET A 15 21.66 11.82 6.17
N THR A 16 22.11 11.21 7.27
CA THR A 16 21.84 9.81 7.61
C THR A 16 20.33 9.55 7.73
N ASP A 17 19.58 10.48 8.33
CA ASP A 17 18.12 10.39 8.44
C ASP A 17 17.42 10.45 7.09
N LEU A 18 17.90 11.30 6.17
CA LEU A 18 17.37 11.35 4.80
C LEU A 18 17.63 10.05 4.04
N PHE A 19 18.84 9.47 4.15
CA PHE A 19 19.16 8.18 3.56
C PHE A 19 18.30 7.05 4.16
N ASN A 20 18.17 7.02 5.48
CA ASN A 20 17.31 6.06 6.19
C ASN A 20 15.85 6.20 5.76
N LYS A 21 15.37 7.44 5.60
CA LYS A 21 14.02 7.72 5.11
C LYS A 21 13.84 7.17 3.70
N LEU A 22 14.79 7.40 2.79
CA LEU A 22 14.71 6.88 1.42
C LEU A 22 14.77 5.35 1.39
N GLN A 23 15.63 4.74 2.21
CA GLN A 23 15.78 3.28 2.26
C GLN A 23 14.52 2.58 2.80
N LYS A 24 13.84 3.20 3.76
CA LYS A 24 12.61 2.69 4.36
C LYS A 24 11.35 3.15 3.63
N LEU A 25 11.48 3.91 2.53
CA LEU A 25 10.34 4.45 1.81
C LEU A 25 9.50 3.33 1.20
N LYS A 26 8.21 3.34 1.53
CA LYS A 26 7.20 2.39 1.05
C LYS A 26 5.91 3.17 0.74
N GLN A 27 5.13 2.65 -0.20
CA GLN A 27 3.84 3.23 -0.58
C GLN A 27 2.90 3.29 0.63
N GLY A 28 2.70 2.16 1.33
CA GLY A 28 1.87 2.12 2.54
C GLY A 28 0.43 2.50 2.23
N THR A 29 -0.11 3.53 2.89
CA THR A 29 -1.48 4.02 2.67
C THR A 29 -1.58 5.09 1.59
N LYS A 30 -0.46 5.52 1.01
CA LYS A 30 -0.41 6.57 -0.01
C LYS A 30 -0.83 6.02 -1.36
N THR A 31 -1.39 6.89 -2.17
CA THR A 31 -1.59 6.59 -3.60
C THR A 31 -0.23 6.40 -4.29
N VAL A 32 -0.23 5.73 -5.45
CA VAL A 32 0.99 5.56 -6.26
C VAL A 32 1.62 6.92 -6.60
N GLU A 33 0.80 7.91 -6.92
CA GLU A 33 1.26 9.26 -7.26
C GLU A 33 1.89 10.00 -6.08
N GLU A 34 1.27 9.94 -4.90
CA GLU A 34 1.83 10.53 -3.67
C GLU A 34 3.15 9.86 -3.27
N PHE A 35 3.22 8.53 -3.38
CA PHE A 35 4.43 7.77 -3.11
C PHE A 35 5.56 8.16 -4.08
N TYR A 36 5.27 8.30 -5.37
CA TYR A 36 6.25 8.73 -6.36
C TYR A 36 6.79 10.13 -6.06
N LYS A 37 5.89 11.10 -5.80
CA LYS A 37 6.27 12.48 -5.44
C LYS A 37 7.13 12.55 -4.18
N GLU A 38 6.81 11.75 -3.16
CA GLU A 38 7.62 11.70 -1.94
C GLU A 38 9.00 11.10 -2.19
N MET A 39 9.09 10.08 -3.04
CA MET A 39 10.36 9.48 -3.43
C MET A 39 11.25 10.52 -4.13
N GLU A 40 10.72 11.22 -5.14
CA GLU A 40 11.45 12.27 -5.85
C GLU A 40 11.91 13.39 -4.89
N LEU A 41 11.01 13.87 -4.03
CA LEU A 41 11.34 14.91 -3.05
C LEU A 41 12.42 14.45 -2.06
N THR A 42 12.36 13.20 -1.61
CA THR A 42 13.34 12.65 -0.65
C THR A 42 14.70 12.49 -1.31
N MET A 43 14.75 12.02 -2.56
CA MET A 43 16.00 11.92 -3.34
C MET A 43 16.63 13.29 -3.59
N MET A 44 15.84 14.30 -3.97
CA MET A 44 16.32 15.67 -4.15
C MET A 44 16.90 16.26 -2.87
N ARG A 45 16.23 16.06 -1.72
CA ARG A 45 16.71 16.56 -0.41
C ARG A 45 18.00 15.89 0.05
N ALA A 46 18.15 14.60 -0.25
CA ALA A 46 19.33 13.82 0.08
C ALA A 46 20.49 14.03 -0.93
N ASN A 47 20.26 14.80 -2.00
CA ASN A 47 21.20 14.98 -3.12
C ASN A 47 21.69 13.64 -3.71
N ILE A 48 20.77 12.68 -3.84
CA ILE A 48 21.09 11.32 -4.31
C ILE A 48 21.01 11.29 -5.84
N GLN A 49 22.09 10.88 -6.48
CA GLN A 49 22.13 10.57 -7.90
C GLN A 49 22.14 9.06 -8.07
N GLU A 50 21.01 8.51 -8.51
CA GLU A 50 20.84 7.10 -8.85
C GLU A 50 20.71 6.96 -10.37
N SER A 51 21.18 5.83 -10.90
CA SER A 51 20.86 5.46 -12.28
C SER A 51 19.36 5.15 -12.41
N GLU A 52 18.80 5.30 -13.60
CA GLU A 52 17.37 5.06 -13.83
C GLU A 52 16.93 3.67 -13.35
N ASN A 53 17.73 2.64 -13.62
CA ASN A 53 17.47 1.27 -13.17
C ASN A 53 17.40 1.14 -11.64
N GLN A 54 18.23 1.88 -10.90
CA GLN A 54 18.19 1.89 -9.43
C GLN A 54 16.93 2.57 -8.92
N THR A 55 16.55 3.71 -9.50
CA THR A 55 15.32 4.41 -9.14
C THR A 55 14.10 3.54 -9.44
N ILE A 56 14.06 2.88 -10.61
CA ILE A 56 13.03 1.91 -11.01
C ILE A 56 12.92 0.78 -10.00
N ALA A 57 14.03 0.15 -9.65
CA ALA A 57 14.05 -0.94 -8.69
C ALA A 57 13.58 -0.49 -7.30
N ARG A 58 13.97 0.71 -6.86
CA ARG A 58 13.53 1.30 -5.59
C ARG A 58 12.03 1.54 -5.58
N PHE A 59 11.49 2.19 -6.61
CA PHE A 59 10.06 2.45 -6.75
C PHE A 59 9.27 1.14 -6.76
N PHE A 60 9.65 0.20 -7.62
CA PHE A 60 8.99 -1.11 -7.75
C PHE A 60 8.98 -1.90 -6.44
N ASN A 61 10.08 -1.89 -5.69
CA ASN A 61 10.15 -2.55 -4.38
C ASN A 61 9.44 -1.79 -3.26
N GLY A 62 9.13 -0.51 -3.47
CA GLY A 62 8.37 0.33 -2.56
C GLY A 62 6.86 0.19 -2.71
N LEU A 63 6.38 -0.29 -3.86
CA LEU A 63 4.96 -0.51 -4.12
C LEU A 63 4.33 -1.54 -3.18
N ASN A 64 3.05 -1.36 -2.89
CA ASN A 64 2.27 -2.35 -2.16
C ASN A 64 2.16 -3.65 -2.96
N TYR A 65 2.20 -4.78 -2.26
CA TYR A 65 2.24 -6.12 -2.88
C TYR A 65 1.14 -6.37 -3.94
N PRO A 66 -0.14 -6.02 -3.73
CA PRO A 66 -1.19 -6.24 -4.73
C PRO A 66 -0.92 -5.50 -6.05
N ILE A 67 -0.38 -4.28 -5.97
CA ILE A 67 -0.03 -3.46 -7.14
C ILE A 67 1.22 -4.03 -7.80
N LYS A 68 2.27 -4.28 -7.01
CA LYS A 68 3.55 -4.85 -7.48
C LYS A 68 3.33 -6.12 -8.30
N ARG A 69 2.48 -7.03 -7.81
CA ARG A 69 2.14 -8.29 -8.48
C ARG A 69 1.50 -8.10 -9.86
N ILE A 70 0.73 -7.03 -10.07
CA ILE A 70 0.12 -6.74 -11.38
C ILE A 70 1.15 -6.10 -12.31
N VAL A 71 1.92 -5.14 -11.79
CA VAL A 71 2.92 -4.36 -12.53
C VAL A 71 4.09 -5.23 -13.01
N GLU A 72 4.45 -6.29 -12.27
CA GLU A 72 5.51 -7.24 -12.63
C GLU A 72 5.35 -7.84 -14.04
N PHE A 73 4.10 -7.97 -14.51
CA PHE A 73 3.78 -8.53 -15.83
C PHE A 73 3.50 -7.46 -16.90
N GLN A 74 3.64 -6.18 -16.57
CA GLN A 74 3.43 -5.09 -17.52
C GLN A 74 4.75 -4.67 -18.18
N PRO A 75 4.76 -4.34 -19.47
CA PRO A 75 5.92 -3.74 -20.10
C PRO A 75 6.11 -2.29 -19.59
N TYR A 76 7.35 -1.98 -19.19
CA TYR A 76 7.83 -0.63 -18.89
C TYR A 76 9.33 -0.56 -19.19
N SER A 77 9.79 0.59 -19.71
CA SER A 77 11.20 0.83 -20.05
C SER A 77 11.85 1.94 -19.22
N ASN A 78 11.03 2.79 -18.60
CA ASN A 78 11.47 3.96 -17.85
C ASN A 78 10.56 4.18 -16.63
N MET A 79 10.94 5.14 -15.78
CA MET A 79 10.18 5.46 -14.57
C MET A 79 8.75 5.92 -14.86
N VAL A 80 8.56 6.76 -15.88
CA VAL A 80 7.25 7.34 -16.20
C VAL A 80 6.26 6.25 -16.59
N GLU A 81 6.68 5.30 -17.43
CA GLU A 81 5.89 4.13 -17.79
C GLU A 81 5.57 3.27 -16.57
N LEU A 82 6.55 3.02 -15.69
CA LEU A 82 6.34 2.23 -14.48
C LEU A 82 5.30 2.87 -13.54
N VAL A 83 5.38 4.18 -13.32
CA VAL A 83 4.40 4.94 -12.51
C VAL A 83 3.00 4.86 -13.13
N HIS A 84 2.90 4.96 -14.45
CA HIS A 84 1.63 4.82 -15.16
C HIS A 84 1.02 3.42 -15.01
N GLN A 85 1.83 2.37 -15.18
CA GLN A 85 1.35 0.98 -14.98
C GLN A 85 0.94 0.74 -13.54
N ALA A 86 1.71 1.23 -12.57
CA ALA A 86 1.37 1.16 -11.15
C ALA A 86 0.05 1.89 -10.83
N SER A 87 -0.16 3.06 -11.42
CA SER A 87 -1.41 3.83 -11.25
C SER A 87 -2.63 3.11 -11.81
N LYS A 88 -2.49 2.42 -12.96
CA LYS A 88 -3.55 1.55 -13.50
C LYS A 88 -3.82 0.35 -12.59
N ALA A 89 -2.76 -0.30 -12.12
CA ALA A 89 -2.87 -1.43 -11.20
C ALA A 89 -3.52 -1.04 -9.86
N GLU A 90 -3.23 0.15 -9.33
CA GLU A 90 -3.88 0.69 -8.13
C GLU A 90 -5.40 0.84 -8.33
N ARG A 91 -5.83 1.38 -9.48
CA ARG A 91 -7.26 1.47 -9.81
C ARG A 91 -7.90 0.09 -9.84
N GLN A 92 -7.27 -0.89 -10.48
CA GLN A 92 -7.77 -2.26 -10.54
C GLN A 92 -7.93 -2.87 -9.14
N VAL A 93 -6.89 -2.78 -8.30
CA VAL A 93 -6.92 -3.29 -6.92
C VAL A 93 -8.06 -2.65 -6.12
N ASN A 94 -8.26 -1.34 -6.28
CA ASN A 94 -9.34 -0.63 -5.58
C ASN A 94 -10.72 -1.08 -6.05
N GLU A 95 -10.93 -1.30 -7.36
CA GLU A 95 -12.17 -1.85 -7.89
C GLU A 95 -12.44 -3.28 -7.39
N ASP A 96 -11.42 -4.14 -7.37
CA ASP A 96 -11.53 -5.52 -6.85
C ASP A 96 -11.91 -5.54 -5.36
N ILE A 97 -11.34 -4.64 -4.56
CA ILE A 97 -11.68 -4.47 -3.14
C ILE A 97 -13.14 -4.01 -2.99
N LYS A 98 -13.58 -3.01 -3.77
CA LYS A 98 -14.97 -2.52 -3.74
C LYS A 98 -15.94 -3.64 -4.11
N TYR A 99 -15.67 -4.36 -5.20
CA TYR A 99 -16.50 -5.46 -5.66
C TYR A 99 -16.59 -6.57 -4.61
N SER A 100 -15.46 -6.95 -4.02
CA SER A 100 -15.41 -7.96 -2.96
C SER A 100 -16.23 -7.55 -1.73
N LYS A 101 -16.16 -6.28 -1.31
CA LYS A 101 -16.96 -5.73 -0.20
C LYS A 101 -18.46 -5.76 -0.51
N CYS A 102 -18.84 -5.34 -1.71
CA CYS A 102 -20.24 -5.40 -2.16
C CYS A 102 -20.73 -6.86 -2.13
N LYS A 103 -19.97 -7.79 -2.72
CA LYS A 103 -20.31 -9.21 -2.73
C LYS A 103 -20.47 -9.79 -1.33
N SER A 104 -19.57 -9.48 -0.39
CA SER A 104 -19.69 -9.93 1.00
C SER A 104 -20.93 -9.33 1.70
N TYR A 105 -21.24 -8.06 1.44
CA TYR A 105 -22.42 -7.41 1.98
C TYR A 105 -23.71 -8.08 1.48
N PHE A 106 -23.82 -8.31 0.16
CA PHE A 106 -24.97 -9.01 -0.41
C PHE A 106 -25.08 -10.47 0.06
N ALA A 107 -23.96 -11.19 0.18
CA ALA A 107 -23.95 -12.54 0.74
C ALA A 107 -24.46 -12.59 2.18
N SER A 108 -24.03 -11.62 3.02
CA SER A 108 -24.48 -11.53 4.42
C SER A 108 -25.97 -11.19 4.56
N LYS A 109 -26.55 -10.41 3.64
CA LYS A 109 -27.98 -10.12 3.60
C LYS A 109 -28.85 -11.32 3.19
N LEU A 110 -28.32 -12.21 2.35
CA LEU A 110 -29.00 -13.42 1.92
C LEU A 110 -28.85 -14.57 2.94
N ALA A 111 -27.84 -14.48 3.82
CA ALA A 111 -27.67 -15.40 4.94
C ALA A 111 -28.61 -15.02 6.09
N THR A 112 -29.90 -15.35 5.95
CA THR A 112 -30.84 -15.33 7.08
C THR A 112 -30.35 -16.32 8.15
N PRO A 113 -30.21 -15.95 9.43
CA PRO A 113 -29.99 -16.94 10.46
C PRO A 113 -31.21 -17.86 10.50
N ALA A 114 -31.00 -19.16 10.30
CA ALA A 114 -32.06 -20.14 10.45
C ALA A 114 -32.69 -19.98 11.84
N PRO A 115 -34.04 -19.98 11.97
CA PRO A 115 -34.66 -19.95 13.28
C PRO A 115 -34.17 -21.20 14.03
N THR A 116 -33.46 -20.99 15.13
CA THR A 116 -33.13 -22.08 16.06
C THR A 116 -34.47 -22.58 16.59
N THR A 117 -34.93 -23.72 16.06
CA THR A 117 -36.04 -24.46 16.64
C THR A 117 -35.57 -24.93 18.02
N SER A 118 -35.89 -24.14 19.04
CA SER A 118 -35.80 -24.60 20.43
C SER A 118 -36.85 -25.69 20.60
N VAL A 119 -36.46 -26.94 20.33
CA VAL A 119 -37.25 -28.10 20.70
C VAL A 119 -37.28 -28.14 22.22
N LYS A 120 -38.37 -27.61 22.78
CA LYS A 120 -38.70 -27.72 24.21
C LYS A 120 -38.93 -29.22 24.49
N PRO A 121 -38.19 -29.88 25.38
CA PRO A 121 -38.48 -31.26 25.73
C PRO A 121 -39.82 -31.30 26.47
N SER A 122 -40.84 -31.88 25.84
CA SER A 122 -42.07 -32.28 26.50
C SER A 122 -41.77 -33.51 27.36
N ILE A 123 -41.58 -33.30 28.66
CA ILE A 123 -41.53 -34.41 29.62
C ILE A 123 -42.97 -34.89 29.83
N SER A 124 -43.31 -36.01 29.20
CA SER A 124 -44.46 -36.84 29.55
C SER A 124 -43.95 -38.16 30.14
N SER A 125 -44.15 -38.37 31.43
CA SER A 125 -44.38 -39.71 31.96
C SER A 125 -45.18 -39.63 33.26
N THR A 126 -46.23 -40.44 33.24
CA THR A 126 -47.36 -40.63 34.15
C THR A 126 -47.01 -41.41 35.43
N PRO A 127 -47.94 -41.46 36.42
CA PRO A 127 -47.68 -41.97 37.76
C PRO A 127 -47.92 -43.49 37.89
N SER A 128 -47.20 -44.14 38.81
CA SER A 128 -47.64 -45.28 39.65
C SER A 128 -46.60 -45.55 40.73
#